data_AF-A0A2H6GWG5-F1
#
_entry.id   AF-A0A2H6GWG5-F1
#
_cell.length_a   1.000
_cell.length_b   1.000
_cell.length_c   1.000
_cell.angle_alpha   90.00
_cell.angle_beta   90.00
_cell.angle_gamma   90.00
#
_symmetry.space_group_name_H-M   'P 1'
#
loop_
_entity.id
_entity.type
_entity.pdbx_description
1 polymer ?
#
loop_
_entity_poly.entity_id
_entity_poly.type
_entity_poly.pdbx_seq_one_letter_code
_entity_poly.pdbx_strand_id
1 'polypeptide(L)'
;MKERITDKPWLFVLDRNEIRGIVTIGDFRKAPVRMFLFALVNLLEMHFTSLIRKRCKEDELKELIRDRLGSATKQQRLRKEKNEALDIFECLQFCDKRDILQKKPDILERLISDSEKETSEILEKAENLRDRLAHGNDIVAGTTWKDIINLTEYMEKIISKCEQINQQQTKES
;
A
#
# COMPACT_ATOMS: atom_id res chain seq x y z
N MET A 1 14.21 18.50 -16.49
CA MET A 1 14.46 17.08 -16.16
C MET A 1 14.53 16.98 -14.64
N LYS A 2 13.63 16.24 -13.98
CA LYS A 2 13.73 16.05 -12.52
C LYS A 2 14.90 15.11 -12.26
N GLU A 3 15.94 15.58 -11.56
CA GLU A 3 17.06 14.74 -11.17
C GLU A 3 16.60 13.75 -10.08
N ARG A 4 16.90 12.45 -10.23
CA ARG A 4 16.61 11.43 -9.21
C ARG A 4 17.88 11.04 -8.47
N ILE A 5 17.74 10.75 -7.17
CA ILE A 5 18.83 10.26 -6.32
C ILE A 5 19.38 8.90 -6.79
N THR A 6 18.66 8.19 -7.65
CA THR A 6 19.10 6.93 -8.24
C THR A 6 20.15 7.11 -9.32
N ASP A 7 20.27 8.31 -9.88
CA ASP A 7 21.09 8.60 -11.06
C ASP A 7 22.39 9.34 -10.67
N LYS A 8 22.50 9.74 -9.39
CA LYS A 8 23.63 10.49 -8.85
C LYS A 8 24.01 9.97 -7.46
N PRO A 9 25.28 10.10 -7.04
CA PRO A 9 25.70 9.66 -5.71
C PRO A 9 25.07 10.51 -4.57
N TRP A 10 24.71 11.76 -4.85
CA TRP A 10 23.99 12.66 -3.95
C TRP A 10 23.20 13.71 -4.74
N LEU A 11 22.25 14.35 -4.06
CA LEU A 11 21.53 15.54 -4.51
C LEU A 11 21.75 16.69 -3.53
N PHE A 12 21.73 17.93 -4.03
CA PHE A 12 21.74 19.11 -3.17
C PHE A 12 20.33 19.53 -2.79
N VAL A 13 20.14 19.87 -1.51
CA VAL A 13 18.91 20.50 -1.02
C VAL A 13 19.10 22.01 -1.15
N LEU A 14 18.27 22.62 -1.98
CA LEU A 14 18.28 24.06 -2.22
C LEU A 14 17.23 24.75 -1.35
N ASP A 15 17.62 25.87 -0.74
CA ASP A 15 16.71 26.84 -0.14
C ASP A 15 17.00 28.19 -0.80
N ARG A 16 16.04 28.64 -1.62
CA ARG A 16 16.23 29.76 -2.56
C ARG A 16 17.43 29.49 -3.48
N ASN A 17 18.48 30.29 -3.38
CA ASN A 17 19.70 30.16 -4.17
C ASN A 17 20.89 29.60 -3.35
N GLU A 18 20.65 29.09 -2.15
CA GLU A 18 21.69 28.53 -1.29
C GLU A 18 21.56 27.01 -1.18
N ILE A 19 22.71 26.32 -1.22
CA ILE A 19 22.78 24.90 -0.88
C ILE A 19 22.72 24.80 0.65
N ARG A 20 21.64 24.20 1.18
CA ARG A 20 21.45 23.98 2.62
C ARG A 20 21.88 22.59 3.09
N GLY A 21 22.06 21.65 2.17
CA GLY A 21 22.44 20.29 2.53
C GLY A 21 22.60 19.37 1.34
N ILE A 22 22.90 18.11 1.67
CA ILE A 22 23.00 17.01 0.72
C ILE A 22 22.06 15.88 1.14
N VAL A 23 21.53 15.17 0.16
CA VAL A 23 20.82 13.91 0.35
C VAL A 23 21.58 12.83 -0.42
N THR A 24 21.77 11.69 0.24
CA THR A 24 22.41 10.49 -0.29
C THR A 24 21.45 9.31 -0.16
N ILE A 25 21.75 8.20 -0.84
CA ILE A 25 21.03 6.93 -0.60
C ILE A 25 21.17 6.49 0.87
N GLY A 26 22.26 6.84 1.56
CA GLY A 26 22.44 6.55 2.98
C GLY A 26 21.35 7.18 3.87
N ASP A 27 20.81 8.33 3.49
CA ASP A 27 19.74 9.00 4.24
C ASP A 27 18.42 8.23 4.20
N PHE A 28 18.24 7.35 3.21
CA PHE A 28 17.01 6.56 3.06
C PHE A 28 16.90 5.45 4.12
N ARG A 29 18.02 5.12 4.78
CA ARG A 29 18.03 4.20 5.92
C ARG A 29 17.53 4.85 7.22
N LYS A 30 17.39 6.18 7.25
CA LYS A 30 16.99 6.91 8.46
C LYS A 30 15.52 6.67 8.78
N ALA A 31 15.19 6.75 10.08
CA ALA A 31 13.84 6.53 10.60
C ALA A 31 12.74 7.32 9.86
N PRO A 32 12.91 8.60 9.45
CA PRO A 32 11.86 9.34 8.75
C PRO A 32 11.42 8.69 7.44
N VAL A 33 12.35 8.14 6.65
CA VAL A 33 12.01 7.45 5.39
C VAL A 33 11.25 6.15 5.67
N ARG A 34 11.63 5.43 6.73
CA ARG A 34 10.89 4.24 7.17
C ARG A 34 9.45 4.57 7.56
N MET A 35 9.28 5.64 8.33
CA MET A 35 7.95 6.12 8.76
C MET A 35 7.10 6.55 7.57
N PHE A 36 7.70 7.25 6.60
CA PHE A 36 7.03 7.64 5.36
C PHE A 36 6.56 6.41 4.56
N LEU A 37 7.43 5.44 4.31
CA LEU A 37 7.07 4.22 3.59
C LEU A 37 5.98 3.42 4.33
N PHE A 38 6.07 3.33 5.66
CA PHE A 38 5.06 2.68 6.48
C PHE A 38 3.71 3.38 6.39
N ALA A 39 3.69 4.71 6.45
CA ALA A 39 2.47 5.50 6.27
C ALA A 39 1.84 5.27 4.88
N LEU A 40 2.67 5.21 3.84
CA LEU A 40 2.21 5.00 2.46
C LEU A 40 1.56 3.63 2.28
N VAL A 41 2.17 2.57 2.79
CA VAL A 41 1.60 1.21 2.79
C VAL A 41 0.28 1.16 3.57
N ASN A 42 0.23 1.77 4.76
CA ASN A 42 -1.00 1.79 5.57
C ASN A 42 -2.13 2.55 4.87
N LEU A 43 -1.82 3.66 4.20
CA LEU A 43 -2.81 4.43 3.43
C LEU A 43 -3.39 3.56 2.31
N LEU A 44 -2.54 2.79 1.65
CA LEU A 44 -2.92 1.82 0.64
C LEU A 44 -3.87 0.75 1.21
N GLU A 45 -3.54 0.18 2.37
CA GLU A 45 -4.41 -0.77 3.09
C GLU A 45 -5.77 -0.18 3.45
N MET A 46 -5.81 1.07 3.91
CA MET A 46 -7.07 1.76 4.25
C MET A 46 -7.94 1.96 3.02
N HIS A 47 -7.36 2.37 1.89
CA HIS A 47 -8.09 2.50 0.64
C HIS A 47 -8.63 1.16 0.14
N PHE A 48 -7.84 0.08 0.25
CA PHE A 48 -8.30 -1.26 -0.13
C PHE A 48 -9.45 -1.74 0.73
N THR A 49 -9.37 -1.57 2.06
CA THR A 49 -10.49 -1.87 2.95
C THR A 49 -11.75 -1.11 2.52
N SER A 50 -11.63 0.19 2.24
CA SER A 50 -12.76 1.02 1.80
C SER A 50 -13.37 0.54 0.48
N LEU A 51 -12.54 0.23 -0.52
CA LEU A 51 -12.99 -0.25 -1.82
C LEU A 51 -13.68 -1.61 -1.73
N ILE A 52 -13.06 -2.56 -1.03
CA ILE A 52 -13.60 -3.91 -0.85
C ILE A 52 -14.93 -3.84 -0.10
N ARG A 53 -15.01 -3.09 1.00
CA ARG A 53 -16.24 -2.91 1.78
C ARG A 53 -17.40 -2.38 0.93
N LYS A 54 -17.12 -1.48 -0.01
CA LYS A 54 -18.15 -0.89 -0.88
C LYS A 54 -18.59 -1.80 -2.03
N ARG A 55 -17.73 -2.74 -2.45
CA ARG A 55 -17.91 -3.52 -3.70
C ARG A 55 -18.08 -5.02 -3.49
N CYS A 56 -17.93 -5.48 -2.26
CA CYS A 56 -18.07 -6.88 -1.90
C CYS A 56 -19.10 -7.02 -0.79
N LYS A 57 -20.10 -7.87 -1.03
CA LYS A 57 -21.06 -8.26 0.02
C LYS A 57 -20.36 -9.21 1.00
N GLU A 58 -20.82 -9.27 2.25
CA GLU A 58 -20.18 -10.11 3.27
C GLU A 58 -20.16 -11.60 2.91
N ASP A 59 -21.21 -12.12 2.28
CA ASP A 59 -21.25 -13.53 1.85
C ASP A 59 -20.28 -13.80 0.70
N GLU A 60 -20.16 -12.87 -0.24
CA GLU A 60 -19.17 -12.94 -1.32
C GLU A 60 -17.74 -12.87 -0.76
N LEU A 61 -17.50 -12.01 0.23
CA LEU A 61 -16.22 -11.93 0.91
C LEU A 61 -15.83 -13.29 1.51
N LYS A 62 -16.76 -13.94 2.23
CA LYS A 62 -16.51 -15.26 2.85
C LYS A 62 -16.09 -16.30 1.83
N GLU A 63 -16.65 -16.27 0.63
CA GLU A 63 -16.26 -17.15 -0.47
C GLU A 63 -14.86 -16.82 -1.01
N LEU A 64 -14.55 -15.53 -1.20
CA LEU A 64 -13.26 -15.08 -1.75
C LEU A 64 -12.07 -15.39 -0.84
N ILE A 65 -12.28 -15.37 0.47
CA ILE A 65 -11.25 -15.63 1.49
C ILE A 65 -11.51 -16.91 2.28
N ARG A 66 -12.16 -17.93 1.69
CA ARG A 66 -12.56 -19.16 2.39
C ARG A 66 -11.45 -19.78 3.27
N ASP A 67 -10.25 -19.92 2.72
CA ASP A 67 -9.09 -20.51 3.42
C ASP A 67 -8.52 -19.61 4.53
N ARG A 68 -8.84 -18.31 4.47
CA ARG A 68 -8.33 -17.26 5.37
C ARG A 68 -9.41 -16.72 6.32
N LEU A 69 -10.66 -17.14 6.14
CA LEU A 69 -11.82 -16.71 6.90
C LEU A 69 -11.66 -17.00 8.39
N GLY A 70 -11.08 -18.15 8.73
CA GLY A 70 -10.76 -18.49 10.13
C GLY A 70 -9.81 -17.49 10.78
N SER A 71 -8.78 -17.04 10.05
CA SER A 71 -7.82 -16.03 10.52
C SER A 71 -8.49 -14.67 10.69
N ALA A 72 -9.24 -14.21 9.69
CA ALA A 72 -9.95 -12.93 9.74
C ALA A 72 -10.99 -12.88 10.87
N THR A 73 -11.76 -13.97 11.04
CA THR A 73 -12.77 -14.10 12.10
C THR A 73 -12.13 -14.15 13.48
N LYS A 74 -10.99 -14.84 13.63
CA LYS A 74 -10.23 -14.86 14.88
C LYS A 74 -9.77 -13.45 15.25
N GLN A 75 -9.25 -12.67 14.30
CA GLN A 75 -8.87 -11.28 14.55
C GLN A 75 -10.08 -10.43 14.94
N GLN A 76 -11.20 -10.58 14.23
CA GLN A 76 -12.43 -9.85 14.57
C GLN A 76 -12.90 -10.15 15.99
N ARG A 77 -12.88 -11.42 16.41
CA ARG A 77 -13.25 -11.82 17.78
C ARG A 77 -12.34 -11.19 18.82
N LEU A 78 -11.02 -11.25 18.62
CA LEU A 78 -10.04 -10.64 19.53
C LEU A 78 -10.21 -9.12 19.64
N ARG A 79 -10.56 -8.44 18.55
CA ARG A 79 -10.82 -6.99 18.52
C ARG A 79 -12.13 -6.63 19.21
N LYS A 80 -13.18 -7.44 19.02
CA LYS A 80 -14.46 -7.31 19.74
C LYS A 80 -14.32 -7.49 21.24
N GLU A 81 -13.51 -8.46 21.69
CA GLU A 81 -13.19 -8.66 23.11
C GLU A 81 -12.51 -7.44 23.74
N LYS A 82 -11.82 -6.63 22.93
CA LYS A 82 -11.18 -5.37 23.35
C LYS A 82 -12.06 -4.13 23.18
N ASN A 83 -13.33 -4.29 22.80
CA ASN A 83 -14.27 -3.19 22.49
C ASN A 83 -13.80 -2.26 21.35
N GLU A 84 -13.02 -2.77 20.41
CA GLU A 84 -12.50 -1.97 19.28
C GLU A 84 -13.50 -1.85 18.11
N ALA A 85 -14.69 -2.46 18.22
CA ALA A 85 -15.84 -2.32 17.30
C ALA A 85 -15.52 -2.41 15.78
N LEU A 86 -14.53 -3.23 15.40
CA LEU A 86 -14.13 -3.40 13.99
C LEU A 86 -15.01 -4.42 13.26
N ASP A 87 -15.36 -4.11 12.02
CA ASP A 87 -16.02 -5.06 11.11
C ASP A 87 -15.01 -6.08 10.54
N ILE A 88 -15.51 -7.06 9.78
CA ILE A 88 -14.65 -8.11 9.21
C ILE A 88 -13.68 -7.56 8.16
N PHE A 89 -14.05 -6.48 7.45
CA PHE A 89 -13.21 -5.86 6.43
C PHE A 89 -11.98 -5.17 7.03
N GLU A 90 -12.12 -4.52 8.19
CA GLU A 90 -11.00 -3.97 8.97
C GLU A 90 -10.06 -5.07 9.52
N CYS A 91 -10.55 -6.31 9.63
CA CYS A 91 -9.77 -7.44 10.15
C CYS A 91 -9.01 -8.21 9.07
N LEU A 92 -9.16 -7.84 7.79
CA LEU A 92 -8.42 -8.42 6.68
C LEU A 92 -6.95 -7.98 6.72
N GLN A 93 -6.03 -8.91 6.48
CA GLN A 93 -4.62 -8.60 6.29
C GLN A 93 -4.36 -8.07 4.88
N PHE A 94 -3.20 -7.45 4.65
CA PHE A 94 -2.78 -6.97 3.33
C PHE A 94 -2.92 -8.05 2.25
N CYS A 95 -2.41 -9.27 2.52
CA CYS A 95 -2.48 -10.40 1.60
C CYS A 95 -3.93 -10.74 1.23
N ASP A 96 -4.85 -10.73 2.20
CA ASP A 96 -6.25 -11.03 1.98
C ASP A 96 -6.88 -9.97 1.07
N LYS A 97 -6.56 -8.69 1.29
CA LYS A 97 -7.03 -7.57 0.47
C LYS A 97 -6.50 -7.67 -0.96
N ARG A 98 -5.20 -7.95 -1.13
CA ARG A 98 -4.58 -8.19 -2.44
C ARG A 98 -5.30 -9.31 -3.19
N ASP A 99 -5.50 -10.44 -2.55
CA ASP A 99 -6.13 -11.61 -3.18
C ASP A 99 -7.59 -11.33 -3.56
N ILE A 100 -8.32 -10.59 -2.73
CA ILE A 100 -9.69 -10.13 -3.06
C ILE A 100 -9.68 -9.24 -4.30
N LEU A 101 -8.78 -8.25 -4.36
CA LEU A 101 -8.66 -7.37 -5.53
C LEU A 101 -8.36 -8.16 -6.81
N GLN A 102 -7.45 -9.13 -6.74
CA GLN A 102 -7.12 -10.00 -7.88
C GLN A 102 -8.31 -10.86 -8.34
N LYS A 103 -9.16 -11.30 -7.40
CA LYS A 103 -10.37 -12.08 -7.71
C LYS A 103 -11.58 -11.22 -8.10
N LYS A 104 -11.46 -9.89 -8.06
CA LYS A 104 -12.51 -8.90 -8.38
C LYS A 104 -12.05 -7.98 -9.53
N PRO A 105 -12.21 -8.42 -10.79
CA PRO A 105 -11.80 -7.64 -11.96
C PRO A 105 -12.44 -6.25 -12.00
N ASP A 106 -13.69 -6.10 -11.52
CA ASP A 106 -14.41 -4.82 -11.48
C ASP A 106 -13.74 -3.74 -10.61
N ILE A 107 -13.02 -4.16 -9.56
CA ILE A 107 -12.23 -3.27 -8.71
C ILE A 107 -10.84 -3.11 -9.31
N LEU A 108 -10.20 -4.22 -9.70
CA LEU A 108 -8.83 -4.24 -10.19
C LEU A 108 -8.65 -3.39 -11.44
N GLU A 109 -9.54 -3.51 -12.43
CA GLU A 109 -9.49 -2.75 -13.69
C GLU A 109 -9.44 -1.24 -13.47
N ARG A 110 -10.09 -0.75 -12.41
CA ARG A 110 -10.08 0.67 -12.04
C ARG A 110 -8.77 1.10 -11.37
N LEU A 111 -8.06 0.16 -10.77
CA LEU A 111 -6.76 0.36 -10.13
C LEU A 111 -5.58 0.16 -11.10
N ILE A 112 -5.77 -0.54 -12.23
CA ILE A 112 -4.72 -0.84 -13.20
C ILE A 112 -4.04 0.45 -13.66
N SER A 113 -2.76 0.61 -13.31
CA SER A 113 -1.93 1.71 -13.83
C SER A 113 -1.49 1.43 -15.27
N ASP A 114 -1.06 0.20 -15.53
CA ASP A 114 -0.38 -0.18 -16.77
C ASP A 114 -0.91 -1.53 -17.30
N SER A 115 -0.77 -2.61 -16.51
CA SER A 115 -1.41 -3.90 -16.79
C SER A 115 -1.88 -4.61 -15.52
N GLU A 116 -2.76 -5.60 -15.66
CA GLU A 116 -3.24 -6.43 -14.55
C GLU A 116 -2.08 -7.18 -13.86
N LYS A 117 -1.22 -7.82 -14.68
CA LYS A 117 -0.04 -8.54 -14.21
C LYS A 117 0.91 -7.62 -13.43
N GLU A 118 1.23 -6.46 -13.99
CA GLU A 118 2.10 -5.49 -13.33
C GLU A 118 1.49 -4.97 -12.04
N THR A 119 0.18 -4.68 -12.03
CA THR A 119 -0.53 -4.26 -10.82
C THR A 119 -0.42 -5.33 -9.75
N SER A 120 -0.66 -6.60 -10.10
CA SER A 120 -0.52 -7.75 -9.20
C SER A 120 0.88 -7.86 -8.59
N GLU A 121 1.93 -7.78 -9.43
CA GLU A 121 3.33 -7.80 -8.98
C GLU A 121 3.66 -6.61 -8.05
N ILE A 122 3.10 -5.43 -8.32
CA ILE A 122 3.27 -4.25 -7.47
C ILE A 122 2.60 -4.46 -6.10
N LEU A 123 1.40 -5.05 -6.05
CA LEU A 123 0.73 -5.34 -4.78
C LEU A 123 1.51 -6.34 -3.94
N GLU A 124 2.07 -7.38 -4.56
CA GLU A 124 2.94 -8.34 -3.88
C GLU A 124 4.23 -7.68 -3.37
N LYS A 125 4.84 -6.79 -4.15
CA LYS A 125 6.01 -6.01 -3.71
C LYS A 125 5.68 -5.07 -2.55
N ALA A 126 4.49 -4.47 -2.55
CA ALA A 126 4.01 -3.62 -1.46
C ALA A 126 3.79 -4.43 -0.17
N GLU A 127 3.24 -5.64 -0.26
CA GLU A 127 3.12 -6.58 0.86
C GLU A 127 4.49 -6.96 1.44
N ASN A 128 5.44 -7.33 0.59
CA ASN A 128 6.80 -7.63 1.02
C ASN A 128 7.51 -6.42 1.66
N LEU A 129 7.24 -5.20 1.17
CA LEU A 129 7.73 -3.98 1.81
C LEU A 129 7.08 -3.78 3.19
N ARG A 130 5.77 -3.96 3.30
CA ARG A 130 5.01 -3.88 4.55
C ARG A 130 5.61 -4.79 5.62
N ASP A 131 5.88 -6.04 5.27
CA ASP A 131 6.44 -7.03 6.20
C ASP A 131 7.85 -6.66 6.64
N ARG A 132 8.72 -6.21 5.71
CA ARG A 132 10.05 -5.71 6.05
C ARG A 132 10.00 -4.51 7.01
N LEU A 133 9.09 -3.56 6.77
CA LEU A 133 8.91 -2.39 7.62
C LEU A 133 8.43 -2.77 9.03
N ALA A 134 7.45 -3.67 9.12
CA ALA A 134 6.85 -4.11 10.39
C ALA A 134 7.81 -4.94 11.26
N HIS A 135 8.64 -5.78 10.64
CA HIS A 135 9.61 -6.62 11.35
C HIS A 135 10.92 -5.91 11.72
N GLY A 136 11.10 -4.65 11.28
CA GLY A 136 12.35 -3.94 11.53
C GLY A 136 13.52 -4.42 10.67
N ASN A 137 13.24 -5.20 9.63
CA ASN A 137 14.25 -5.80 8.76
C ASN A 137 14.88 -4.75 7.84
N ASP A 138 15.98 -5.14 7.16
CA ASP A 138 16.56 -4.30 6.11
C ASP A 138 15.53 -4.09 4.99
N ILE A 139 15.17 -2.82 4.75
CA ILE A 139 14.16 -2.39 3.77
C ILE A 139 14.55 -2.83 2.37
N VAL A 140 15.85 -2.90 2.08
CA VAL A 140 16.35 -3.31 0.76
C VAL A 140 16.74 -4.78 0.70
N ALA A 141 16.44 -5.59 1.72
CA ALA A 141 16.68 -7.04 1.64
C ALA A 141 15.99 -7.63 0.40
N GLY A 142 16.77 -8.22 -0.51
CA GLY A 142 16.29 -8.81 -1.76
C GLY A 142 15.84 -7.81 -2.85
N THR A 143 16.08 -6.51 -2.68
CA THR A 143 15.67 -5.44 -3.62
C THR A 143 16.71 -4.32 -3.68
N THR A 144 16.51 -3.30 -4.51
CA THR A 144 17.34 -2.09 -4.52
C THR A 144 16.56 -0.86 -4.05
N TRP A 145 17.27 0.21 -3.63
CA TRP A 145 16.62 1.50 -3.37
C TRP A 145 15.89 2.06 -4.58
N LYS A 146 16.40 1.78 -5.79
CA LYS A 146 15.71 2.13 -7.04
C LYS A 146 14.36 1.42 -7.14
N ASP A 147 14.30 0.13 -6.77
CA ASP A 147 13.04 -0.62 -6.74
C ASP A 147 12.07 -0.07 -5.70
N ILE A 148 12.57 0.30 -4.51
CA ILE A 148 11.74 0.92 -3.46
C ILE A 148 11.19 2.27 -3.89
N ILE A 149 12.02 3.12 -4.53
CA ILE A 149 11.58 4.43 -5.04
C ILE A 149 10.53 4.24 -6.14
N ASN A 150 10.76 3.34 -7.09
CA ASN A 150 9.78 3.03 -8.13
C ASN A 150 8.48 2.48 -7.50
N LEU A 151 8.57 1.53 -6.56
CA LEU A 151 7.42 1.00 -5.84
C LEU A 151 6.64 2.10 -5.12
N THR A 152 7.33 3.07 -4.51
CA THR A 152 6.72 4.24 -3.87
C THR A 152 5.88 5.04 -4.88
N GLU A 153 6.43 5.35 -6.04
CA GLU A 153 5.71 6.07 -7.11
C GLU A 153 4.49 5.29 -7.60
N TYR A 154 4.59 3.96 -7.73
CA TYR A 154 3.43 3.12 -8.09
C TYR A 154 2.36 3.08 -6.99
N MET A 155 2.76 2.98 -5.72
CA MET A 155 1.84 3.04 -4.58
C MET A 155 1.08 4.37 -4.56
N GLU A 156 1.76 5.49 -4.79
CA GLU A 156 1.14 6.82 -4.90
C GLU A 156 0.12 6.91 -6.06
N LYS A 157 0.44 6.32 -7.22
CA LYS A 157 -0.51 6.22 -8.35
C LYS A 157 -1.75 5.42 -7.99
N ILE A 158 -1.59 4.26 -7.33
CA ILE A 158 -2.72 3.43 -6.89
C ILE A 158 -3.59 4.18 -5.89
N ILE A 159 -2.99 4.85 -4.91
CA ILE A 159 -3.70 5.68 -3.93
C ILE A 159 -4.50 6.78 -4.64
N SER A 160 -3.88 7.50 -5.57
CA SER A 160 -4.55 8.53 -6.37
C SER A 160 -5.76 7.98 -7.13
N LYS A 161 -5.66 6.76 -7.69
CA LYS A 161 -6.79 6.08 -8.33
C LYS A 161 -7.89 5.70 -7.34
N CYS A 162 -7.53 5.17 -6.18
CA CYS A 162 -8.49 4.88 -5.10
C CYS A 162 -9.27 6.13 -4.69
N GLU A 163 -8.59 7.27 -4.56
CA GLU A 163 -9.21 8.56 -4.24
C GLU A 163 -10.16 9.02 -5.34
N GLN A 164 -9.76 8.93 -6.61
CA GLN A 164 -10.62 9.27 -7.75
C GLN A 164 -11.88 8.40 -7.81
N ILE A 165 -11.75 7.09 -7.60
CA ILE A 165 -12.88 6.16 -7.54
C ILE A 165 -13.84 6.58 -6.41
N ASN A 166 -13.31 6.94 -5.24
CA ASN A 166 -14.12 7.39 -4.12
C ASN A 166 -14.83 8.73 -4.39
N GLN A 167 -14.18 9.68 -5.06
CA GLN A 167 -14.76 11.00 -5.39
C GLN A 167 -15.83 10.93 -6.49
N GLN A 168 -15.67 10.06 -7.48
CA GLN A 168 -16.67 9.87 -8.54
C GLN A 168 -18.00 9.36 -7.96
N GLN A 169 -17.94 8.49 -6.96
CA GLN A 169 -19.13 7.92 -6.33
C GLN A 169 -19.91 8.91 -5.46
N THR A 170 -19.24 9.90 -4.84
CA THR A 170 -19.93 10.94 -4.06
C THR A 170 -20.75 11.89 -4.93
N LYS A 171 -20.50 11.94 -6.24
CA LYS A 171 -21.27 12.78 -7.18
C LYS A 171 -22.48 12.07 -7.79
N GLU A 172 -22.59 10.75 -7.62
CA GLU A 172 -23.67 9.90 -8.17
C GLU A 172 -24.72 9.51 -7.12
N SER A 173 -24.55 9.93 -5.86
CA SER A 173 -25.51 9.77 -4.74
C SER A 173 -26.13 11.10 -4.36
#